data_AF-A0A535JU59-F1
#
_entry.id   AF-A0A535JU59-F1
#
_cell.length_a   1.000
_cell.length_b   1.000
_cell.length_c   1.000
_cell.angle_alpha   90.00
_cell.angle_beta   90.00
_cell.angle_gamma   90.00
#
_symmetry.space_group_name_H-M   'P 1'
#
loop_
_entity.id
_entity.type
_entity.pdbx_description
1 polymer ?
#
loop_
_entity_poly.entity_id
_entity_poly.type
_entity_poly.pdbx_seq_one_letter_code
_entity_poly.pdbx_strand_id
1 'polypeptide(L)'
;MASRRATVHLKDQIRCIQSWEVTVGRTNIVLDDNLIKQAMQVSGAKTKREAVDWALREMVARGPVYRALRKLKGKLPWEGDVRVWRRKRR
;
A
#
# COMPACT_ATOMS: atom_id res chain seq x y z
N MET A 1 -58.01 6.48 -25.13
CA MET A 1 -57.39 7.50 -24.26
C MET A 1 -56.07 6.97 -23.71
N ALA A 2 -54.99 7.63 -24.11
CA ALA A 2 -53.59 7.59 -23.68
C ALA A 2 -53.06 6.37 -22.88
N SER A 3 -52.36 5.51 -23.63
CA SER A 3 -51.27 4.64 -23.17
C SER A 3 -50.23 5.43 -22.36
N ARG A 4 -49.97 5.03 -21.11
CA ARG A 4 -48.85 5.55 -20.32
C ARG A 4 -47.69 4.56 -20.40
N ARG A 5 -46.83 4.74 -21.40
CA ARG A 5 -45.49 4.14 -21.43
C ARG A 5 -44.72 4.64 -20.21
N ALA A 6 -44.43 3.76 -19.26
CA ALA A 6 -43.44 4.02 -18.23
C ALA A 6 -42.05 4.02 -18.90
N THR A 7 -41.56 5.19 -19.28
CA THR A 7 -40.16 5.40 -19.63
C THR A 7 -39.35 5.44 -18.35
N VAL A 8 -38.84 4.29 -17.91
CA VAL A 8 -37.79 4.24 -16.90
C VAL A 8 -36.53 4.76 -17.59
N HIS A 9 -36.22 6.05 -17.40
CA HIS A 9 -34.94 6.61 -17.80
C HIS A 9 -33.85 6.04 -16.92
N LEU A 10 -33.30 4.91 -17.35
CA LEU A 10 -32.09 4.30 -16.83
C LEU A 10 -30.87 5.12 -17.28
N LYS A 11 -30.77 6.38 -16.85
CA LYS A 11 -29.55 7.17 -17.00
C LYS A 11 -28.75 7.07 -15.71
N ASP A 12 -27.61 6.39 -15.85
CA ASP A 12 -26.39 6.63 -15.09
C ASP A 12 -26.39 6.18 -13.63
N GLN A 13 -26.61 4.88 -13.42
CA GLN A 13 -26.05 4.18 -12.25
C GLN A 13 -24.52 4.00 -12.40
N ILE A 14 -23.76 5.10 -12.34
CA ILE A 14 -22.31 5.05 -12.02
C ILE A 14 -21.96 6.25 -11.14
N ARG A 15 -22.60 6.40 -9.97
CA ARG A 15 -22.15 7.34 -8.92
C ARG A 15 -22.34 6.75 -7.53
N CYS A 16 -21.61 5.67 -7.26
CA CYS A 16 -21.35 5.21 -5.89
C CYS A 16 -19.85 5.04 -5.67
N ILE A 17 -19.02 5.99 -6.15
CA ILE A 17 -17.67 6.11 -5.59
C ILE A 17 -17.87 6.80 -4.25
N GLN A 18 -17.72 6.01 -3.19
CA GLN A 18 -17.73 6.48 -1.82
C GLN A 18 -16.78 7.67 -1.69
N SER A 19 -17.35 8.82 -1.35
CA SER A 19 -16.61 10.02 -0.99
C SER A 19 -15.92 9.76 0.34
N TRP A 20 -14.68 9.28 0.29
CA TRP A 20 -13.81 9.27 1.45
C TRP A 20 -13.34 10.71 1.67
N GLU A 21 -13.96 11.42 2.61
CA GLU A 21 -13.46 12.70 3.09
C GLU A 21 -12.15 12.44 3.86
N VAL A 22 -11.04 12.37 3.14
CA VAL A 22 -9.71 12.28 3.77
C VAL A 22 -9.41 13.64 4.37
N THR A 23 -9.57 13.76 5.69
CA THR A 23 -9.13 14.95 6.42
C THR A 23 -7.61 15.10 6.27
N VAL A 24 -7.16 16.14 5.57
CA VAL A 24 -5.73 16.39 5.34
C VAL A 24 -5.22 17.38 6.40
N GLY A 25 -4.38 16.91 7.32
CA GLY A 25 -3.72 17.75 8.32
C GLY A 25 -2.36 18.29 7.84
N ARG A 26 -2.03 19.55 8.17
CA ARG A 26 -0.66 20.06 8.11
C ARG A 26 0.03 19.76 9.43
N THR A 27 1.23 19.19 9.37
CA THR A 27 2.04 18.87 10.55
C THR A 27 3.47 19.38 10.33
N ASN A 28 4.08 19.93 11.37
CA ASN A 28 5.49 20.31 11.36
C ASN A 28 6.29 19.22 12.09
N ILE A 29 7.14 18.51 11.38
CA ILE A 29 7.98 17.42 11.91
C ILE A 29 9.40 17.58 11.39
N VAL A 30 10.38 17.31 12.25
CA VAL A 30 11.80 17.29 11.88
C VAL A 30 12.13 15.94 11.27
N LEU A 31 12.74 15.93 10.08
CA LEU A 31 13.09 14.72 9.34
C LEU A 31 14.57 14.76 8.95
N ASP A 32 15.20 13.59 8.89
CA ASP A 32 16.54 13.45 8.32
C ASP A 32 16.48 13.64 6.79
N ASP A 33 17.19 14.65 6.30
CA ASP A 33 17.24 15.00 4.89
C ASP A 33 17.92 13.93 4.03
N ASN A 34 18.89 13.20 4.58
CA ASN A 34 19.56 12.12 3.85
C ASN A 34 18.60 10.94 3.64
N LEU A 35 17.82 10.61 4.68
CA LEU A 35 16.81 9.56 4.60
C LEU A 35 15.71 9.92 3.60
N ILE A 36 15.24 11.17 3.60
CA ILE A 36 14.22 11.62 2.64
C ILE A 36 14.74 11.61 1.20
N LYS A 37 16.01 12.00 0.96
CA LYS A 37 16.61 11.89 -0.37
C LYS A 37 16.61 10.45 -0.87
N GLN A 38 17.01 9.51 -0.03
CA GLN A 38 16.98 8.08 -0.37
C GLN A 38 15.55 7.59 -0.62
N ALA A 39 14.60 7.98 0.24
CA ALA A 39 13.20 7.64 0.06
C ALA A 39 12.63 8.19 -1.26
N MET A 40 12.96 9.43 -1.63
CA MET A 40 12.60 10.03 -2.91
C MET A 40 13.20 9.30 -4.10
N GLN A 41 14.47 8.86 -4.01
CA GLN A 41 15.11 8.05 -5.06
C GLN A 41 14.42 6.70 -5.25
N VAL A 42 14.07 6.01 -4.16
CA VAL A 42 13.43 4.69 -4.21
C VAL A 42 11.97 4.77 -4.67
N SER A 43 11.23 5.79 -4.20
CA SER A 43 9.81 5.97 -4.52
C SER A 43 9.56 6.71 -5.84
N GLY A 44 10.55 7.43 -6.37
CA GLY A 44 10.37 8.35 -7.50
C GLY A 44 9.59 9.62 -7.16
N ALA A 45 9.37 9.92 -5.87
CA ALA A 45 8.61 11.08 -5.44
C ALA A 45 9.32 12.40 -5.78
N LYS A 46 8.55 13.41 -6.23
CA LYS A 46 9.09 14.73 -6.61
C LYS A 46 9.26 15.64 -5.40
N THR A 47 8.47 15.42 -4.35
CA THR A 47 8.47 16.25 -3.14
C THR A 47 8.67 15.43 -1.88
N LYS A 48 9.21 16.06 -0.82
CA LYS A 48 9.33 15.44 0.51
C LYS A 48 7.97 14.97 1.05
N ARG A 49 6.90 15.74 0.81
CA ARG A 49 5.54 15.40 1.22
C ARG A 49 5.05 14.12 0.54
N GLU A 50 5.23 14.00 -0.77
CA GLU A 50 4.85 12.79 -1.52
C GLU A 50 5.62 11.57 -1.03
N ALA A 51 6.93 11.70 -0.80
CA ALA A 51 7.74 10.60 -0.28
C ALA A 51 7.22 10.09 1.07
N VAL A 52 6.82 11.01 1.96
CA VAL A 52 6.24 10.66 3.27
C VAL A 52 4.85 10.04 3.13
N ASP A 53 3.97 10.59 2.30
CA ASP A 53 2.64 10.02 2.06
C ASP A 53 2.74 8.60 1.49
N TRP A 54 3.62 8.41 0.51
CA TRP A 54 3.88 7.10 -0.09
C TRP A 54 4.41 6.10 0.94
N ALA A 55 5.40 6.50 1.75
CA ALA A 55 5.97 5.66 2.80
C ALA A 55 4.92 5.22 3.84
N LEU A 56 4.04 6.13 4.26
CA LEU A 56 2.96 5.81 5.21
C LEU A 56 1.95 4.85 4.61
N ARG A 57 1.51 5.07 3.36
CA ARG A 57 0.60 4.16 2.66
C ARG A 57 1.19 2.76 2.53
N GLU A 58 2.45 2.68 2.11
CA GLU A 58 3.14 1.41 1.93
C GLU A 58 3.31 0.66 3.25
N MET A 59 3.66 1.37 4.33
CA MET A 59 3.77 0.80 5.67
C MET A 59 2.44 0.19 6.14
N VAL A 60 1.32 0.88 5.90
CA VAL A 60 -0.01 0.38 6.27
C VAL A 60 -0.41 -0.81 5.40
N ALA A 61 -0.16 -0.74 4.09
CA ALA A 61 -0.48 -1.82 3.15
C ALA A 61 0.29 -3.12 3.46
N ARG A 62 1.59 -3.02 3.74
CA ARG A 62 2.46 -4.19 3.93
C ARG A 62 2.58 -4.65 5.38
N GLY A 63 2.31 -3.78 6.35
CA GLY A 63 2.46 -4.08 7.78
C GLY A 63 1.74 -5.35 8.25
N PRO A 64 0.46 -5.59 7.87
CA PRO A 64 -0.25 -6.82 8.22
C PRO A 64 0.43 -8.09 7.67
N VAL A 65 0.87 -8.05 6.41
CA VAL A 65 1.55 -9.18 5.75
C VAL A 65 2.86 -9.50 6.48
N TYR A 66 3.69 -8.50 6.76
CA TYR A 66 4.93 -8.72 7.50
C TYR A 66 4.68 -9.27 8.90
N ARG A 67 3.63 -8.82 9.60
CA ARG A 67 3.24 -9.38 10.90
C ARG A 67 2.81 -10.84 10.79
N ALA A 68 2.04 -11.19 9.78
CA ALA A 68 1.63 -12.58 9.53
C ALA A 68 2.85 -13.47 9.24
N LEU A 69 3.75 -13.03 8.36
CA LEU A 69 4.99 -13.75 8.05
C LEU A 69 5.88 -13.94 9.30
N ARG A 70 6.00 -12.92 10.15
CA ARG A 70 6.75 -13.03 11.42
C ARG A 70 6.15 -14.06 12.36
N LYS A 71 4.82 -14.23 12.40
CA LYS A 71 4.14 -15.27 13.21
C LYS A 71 4.40 -16.69 12.71
N LEU A 72 4.73 -16.84 11.43
CA LEU A 72 5.05 -18.11 10.79
C LEU A 72 6.53 -18.52 10.96
N LYS A 73 7.39 -17.60 11.42
CA LYS A 73 8.81 -17.86 11.66
C LYS A 73 8.97 -19.04 12.64
N GLY A 74 9.68 -20.08 12.20
CA GLY A 74 9.95 -21.29 12.99
C GLY A 74 8.80 -22.31 13.05
N LYS A 75 7.64 -22.01 12.45
CA LYS A 75 6.50 -22.93 12.38
C LYS A 75 6.44 -23.72 11.08
N LEU A 76 7.04 -23.20 10.01
CA LEU A 76 7.11 -23.92 8.74
C LEU A 76 8.25 -24.93 8.78
N PRO A 77 7.99 -26.21 8.50
CA PRO A 77 9.06 -27.16 8.23
C PRO A 77 9.80 -26.68 6.98
N TRP A 78 11.12 -26.59 7.09
CA TRP A 78 11.99 -26.33 5.95
C TRP A 78 12.69 -27.63 5.59
N GLU A 79 12.54 -28.08 4.35
CA GLU A 79 13.17 -29.29 3.84
C GLU A 79 14.44 -28.92 3.08
N GLY A 80 15.58 -29.41 3.56
CA GLY A 80 16.89 -29.24 2.92
C GLY A 80 18.05 -29.46 3.89
N ASP A 81 19.25 -29.74 3.37
CA ASP A 81 20.49 -29.75 4.17
C ASP A 81 21.28 -28.46 3.94
N VAL A 82 21.32 -27.61 4.96
CA VAL A 82 22.06 -26.35 4.98
C VAL A 82 23.56 -26.57 4.67
N ARG A 83 24.12 -27.73 5.05
CA ARG A 83 25.54 -28.06 4.84
C ARG A 83 25.87 -28.28 3.37
N VAL A 84 24.95 -28.85 2.59
CA VAL A 84 25.13 -29.02 1.14
C VAL A 84 25.16 -27.67 0.43
N TRP A 85 24.28 -26.75 0.84
CA TRP A 85 24.17 -25.41 0.24
C TRP A 85 25.39 -24.54 0.52
N ARG A 86 25.97 -24.64 1.72
CA ARG A 86 27.20 -23.91 2.08
C ARG A 86 28.42 -24.42 1.33
N ARG A 87 28.52 -25.73 1.07
CA ARG A 87 29.62 -26.33 0.29
C ARG A 87 29.66 -25.86 -1.15
N LYS A 88 28.50 -25.65 -1.80
CA LYS A 88 28.40 -25.20 -3.20
C LYS A 88 28.82 -23.74 -3.46
N ARG A 89 29.10 -22.94 -2.43
CA ARG A 89 29.54 -21.54 -2.58
C ARG A 89 31.05 -21.37 -2.65
N ARG A 90 31.81 -22.45 -2.54
CA ARG A 90 33.28 -22.47 -2.57
C ARG A 90 33.72 -23.18 -3.83
#